data_AF-A0A9D2SUJ5-F1
#
_entry.id   AF-A0A9D2SUJ5-F1
#
_cell.length_a   1.000
_cell.length_b   1.000
_cell.length_c   1.000
_cell.angle_alpha   90.00
_cell.angle_beta   90.00
_cell.angle_gamma   90.00
#
_symmetry.space_group_name_H-M   'P 1'
#
loop_
_entity.id
_entity.type
_entity.pdbx_description
1 polymer ?
#
loop_
_entity_poly.entity_id
_entity_poly.type
_entity_poly.pdbx_seq_one_letter_code
_entity_poly.pdbx_strand_id
1 'polypeptide(L)'
;MLGKLIKYDLKAAAKIFILLHAMYLFICIAARLFYMDRLSFNDVTEPLVLSLILFFSLLVLLISALMIFTEMQVAFRFYRSLFSKEGYLSWTLPVSGPQHLWAKIISGYILMAADLIIIAAGILLLVTGNNVTTAYSMVSDDLTNELGLSIGTFALILFVICLVSGICSVVMIYFSVAVGQLFPSHRVLGAIAAYFITSTVMQVLSVILMFLFGCFPGYMTYTLQGSAMADYLFRLIAVSLVLMLITTIAQYIATHYIMKKKINLL
;
A
#
# COMPACT_ATOMS: atom_id res chain seq x y z
N MET A 1 -14.90 -12.12 21.68
CA MET A 1 -15.75 -11.20 20.89
C MET A 1 -15.04 -10.60 19.68
N LEU A 2 -13.74 -10.28 19.78
CA LEU A 2 -12.94 -9.69 18.69
C LEU A 2 -13.05 -10.41 17.33
N GLY A 3 -12.93 -11.75 17.31
CA GLY A 3 -13.05 -12.51 16.06
C GLY A 3 -14.42 -12.39 15.38
N LYS A 4 -15.51 -12.20 16.15
CA LYS A 4 -16.84 -11.95 15.56
C LYS A 4 -16.86 -10.59 14.86
N LEU A 5 -16.32 -9.54 15.50
CA LEU A 5 -16.22 -8.21 14.90
C LEU A 5 -15.44 -8.26 13.58
N ILE A 6 -14.26 -8.88 13.58
CA ILE A 6 -13.42 -9.04 12.38
C ILE A 6 -14.19 -9.79 11.28
N LYS A 7 -14.84 -10.92 11.61
CA LYS A 7 -15.59 -11.73 10.65
C LYS A 7 -16.71 -10.94 9.97
N TYR A 8 -17.55 -10.24 10.75
CA TYR A 8 -18.65 -9.46 10.19
C TYR A 8 -18.15 -8.28 9.38
N ASP A 9 -17.02 -7.68 9.81
CA ASP A 9 -16.38 -6.63 9.05
C ASP A 9 -15.89 -7.18 7.70
N LEU A 10 -15.09 -8.24 7.66
CA LEU A 10 -14.62 -8.80 6.38
C LEU A 10 -15.78 -9.26 5.48
N LYS A 11 -16.82 -9.89 6.05
CA LYS A 11 -18.00 -10.32 5.28
C LYS A 11 -18.70 -9.15 4.58
N ALA A 12 -18.80 -8.00 5.24
CA ALA A 12 -19.42 -6.82 4.64
C ALA A 12 -18.57 -6.16 3.55
N ALA A 13 -17.23 -6.29 3.58
CA ALA A 13 -16.35 -5.80 2.51
C ALA A 13 -16.23 -6.78 1.32
N ALA A 14 -16.35 -8.07 1.58
CA ALA A 14 -15.96 -9.14 0.66
C ALA A 14 -16.61 -9.03 -0.74
N LYS A 15 -17.90 -8.71 -0.85
CA LYS A 15 -18.61 -8.76 -2.13
C LYS A 15 -17.99 -7.83 -3.19
N ILE A 16 -17.82 -6.55 -2.87
CA ILE A 16 -17.28 -5.57 -3.81
C ILE A 16 -15.77 -5.79 -4.00
N PHE A 17 -15.07 -6.11 -2.91
CA PHE A 17 -13.63 -6.40 -2.94
C PHE A 17 -13.32 -7.55 -3.91
N ILE A 18 -13.99 -8.70 -3.76
CA ILE A 18 -13.80 -9.88 -4.62
C ILE A 18 -14.16 -9.56 -6.07
N LEU A 19 -15.25 -8.82 -6.32
CA LEU A 19 -15.68 -8.49 -7.68
C LEU A 19 -14.61 -7.69 -8.43
N LEU A 20 -14.09 -6.62 -7.84
CA LEU A 20 -13.10 -5.75 -8.48
C LEU A 20 -11.75 -6.47 -8.69
N HIS A 21 -11.33 -7.26 -7.70
CA HIS A 21 -10.10 -8.03 -7.79
C HIS A 21 -10.18 -9.19 -8.80
N ALA A 22 -11.35 -9.83 -8.92
CA ALA A 22 -11.58 -10.82 -9.96
C ALA A 22 -11.53 -10.18 -11.36
N MET A 23 -12.11 -9.00 -11.51
CA MET A 23 -12.03 -8.23 -12.77
C MET A 23 -10.58 -7.85 -13.10
N TYR A 24 -9.80 -7.41 -12.12
CA TYR A 24 -8.37 -7.11 -12.29
C TYR A 24 -7.58 -8.33 -12.78
N LEU A 25 -7.76 -9.49 -12.15
CA LEU A 25 -7.09 -10.73 -12.57
C LEU A 25 -7.53 -11.14 -13.98
N PHE A 26 -8.81 -11.00 -14.30
CA PHE A 26 -9.31 -11.24 -15.66
C PHE A 26 -8.63 -10.33 -16.69
N ILE A 27 -8.47 -9.03 -16.38
CA ILE A 27 -7.73 -8.10 -17.23
C ILE A 27 -6.28 -8.53 -17.40
N CYS A 28 -5.61 -8.96 -16.32
CA CYS A 28 -4.21 -9.42 -16.40
C CYS A 28 -4.08 -10.68 -17.28
N ILE A 29 -5.00 -11.63 -17.15
CA ILE A 29 -5.03 -12.84 -17.99
C ILE A 29 -5.27 -12.47 -19.46
N ALA A 30 -6.26 -11.60 -19.73
CA ALA A 30 -6.55 -11.15 -21.09
C ALA A 30 -5.34 -10.40 -21.69
N ALA A 31 -4.73 -9.48 -20.93
CA ALA A 31 -3.53 -8.77 -21.32
C ALA A 31 -2.35 -9.72 -21.57
N ARG A 32 -2.23 -10.80 -20.78
CA ARG A 32 -1.21 -11.81 -21.00
C ARG A 32 -1.41 -12.51 -22.36
N LEU A 33 -2.59 -13.06 -22.59
CA LEU A 33 -2.90 -13.90 -23.76
C LEU A 33 -2.99 -13.10 -25.08
N PHE A 34 -3.59 -11.92 -25.04
CA PHE A 34 -3.87 -11.14 -26.25
C PHE A 34 -2.75 -10.17 -26.62
N TYR A 35 -1.96 -9.72 -25.65
CA TYR A 35 -0.93 -8.71 -25.86
C TYR A 35 0.48 -9.25 -25.56
N MET A 36 0.78 -9.59 -24.30
CA MET A 36 2.16 -9.95 -23.90
C MET A 36 2.69 -11.18 -24.62
N ASP A 37 1.90 -12.24 -24.81
CA ASP A 37 2.33 -13.47 -25.51
C ASP A 37 2.67 -13.23 -26.99
N ARG A 38 2.17 -12.14 -27.58
CA ARG A 38 2.39 -11.80 -28.99
C ARG A 38 3.62 -10.92 -29.21
N LEU A 39 4.26 -10.45 -28.14
CA LEU A 39 5.44 -9.62 -28.21
C LEU A 39 6.69 -10.48 -28.39
N SER A 40 7.53 -10.07 -29.36
CA SER A 40 8.88 -10.58 -29.54
C SER A 40 9.87 -9.54 -29.00
N PHE A 41 10.83 -9.99 -28.19
CA PHE A 41 11.87 -9.14 -27.62
C PHE A 41 13.23 -9.34 -28.30
N ASN A 42 13.30 -10.11 -29.39
CA ASN A 42 14.55 -10.38 -30.09
C ASN A 42 15.09 -9.14 -30.81
N ASP A 43 14.20 -8.32 -31.37
CA ASP A 43 14.54 -7.06 -32.03
C ASP A 43 13.82 -5.90 -31.32
N VAL A 44 14.54 -5.16 -30.50
CA VAL A 44 13.99 -4.01 -29.77
C VAL A 44 13.84 -2.84 -30.74
N THR A 45 12.61 -2.64 -31.21
CA THR A 45 12.25 -1.54 -32.11
C THR A 45 11.54 -0.40 -31.37
N GLU A 46 11.65 0.83 -31.87
CA GLU A 46 10.96 2.00 -31.30
C GLU A 46 9.44 1.78 -31.08
N PRO A 47 8.68 1.17 -32.03
CA PRO A 47 7.26 0.90 -31.83
C PRO A 47 7.00 -0.11 -30.69
N LEU A 48 7.86 -1.11 -30.52
CA LEU A 48 7.76 -2.07 -29.41
C LEU A 48 7.92 -1.36 -28.08
N VAL A 49 8.98 -0.54 -27.94
CA VAL A 49 9.26 0.22 -26.72
C VAL A 49 8.08 1.15 -26.38
N LEU A 50 7.57 1.90 -27.36
CA LEU A 50 6.42 2.77 -27.15
C LEU A 50 5.18 1.98 -26.70
N SER A 51 4.91 0.83 -27.32
CA SER A 51 3.77 -0.01 -26.95
C SER A 51 3.87 -0.53 -25.52
N LEU A 52 5.07 -0.92 -25.07
CA LEU A 52 5.32 -1.38 -23.71
C LEU A 52 5.15 -0.25 -22.70
N ILE A 53 5.67 0.95 -22.99
CA ILE A 53 5.50 2.12 -22.12
C ILE A 53 4.02 2.44 -21.93
N LEU A 54 3.25 2.46 -23.02
CA LEU A 54 1.81 2.69 -22.95
C LEU A 54 1.10 1.59 -22.14
N PHE A 55 1.44 0.33 -22.38
CA PHE A 55 0.86 -0.79 -21.63
C PHE A 55 1.16 -0.71 -20.12
N PHE A 56 2.41 -0.48 -19.73
CA PHE A 56 2.79 -0.39 -18.32
C PHE A 56 2.22 0.86 -17.65
N SER A 57 2.11 1.99 -18.36
CA SER A 57 1.45 3.19 -17.81
C SER A 57 -0.03 2.94 -17.50
N LEU A 58 -0.76 2.25 -18.38
CA LEU A 58 -2.16 1.86 -18.14
C LEU A 58 -2.27 0.84 -16.99
N LEU A 59 -1.34 -0.11 -16.89
CA LEU A 59 -1.29 -1.06 -15.79
C LEU A 59 -1.06 -0.37 -14.43
N VAL A 60 -0.15 0.59 -14.38
CA VAL A 60 0.12 1.40 -13.16
C VAL A 60 -1.13 2.19 -12.77
N LEU A 61 -1.82 2.81 -13.74
CA LEU A 61 -3.08 3.52 -13.47
C LEU A 61 -4.15 2.56 -12.91
N LEU A 62 -4.32 1.38 -13.52
CA LEU A 62 -5.26 0.36 -13.05
C LEU A 62 -4.95 -0.10 -11.61
N ILE A 63 -3.68 -0.41 -11.33
CA ILE A 63 -3.24 -0.84 -9.99
C ILE A 63 -3.44 0.30 -8.98
N SER A 64 -3.09 1.53 -9.33
CA SER A 64 -3.29 2.68 -8.45
C SER A 64 -4.77 2.92 -8.11
N ALA A 65 -5.66 2.75 -9.09
CA ALA A 65 -7.10 2.89 -8.88
C ALA A 65 -7.66 1.81 -7.94
N LEU A 66 -7.18 0.56 -8.06
CA LEU A 66 -7.55 -0.53 -7.15
C LEU A 66 -7.06 -0.31 -5.73
N MET A 67 -5.80 0.09 -5.57
CA MET A 67 -5.21 0.42 -4.26
C MET A 67 -5.99 1.55 -3.57
N ILE A 68 -6.26 2.65 -4.29
CA ILE A 68 -7.05 3.77 -3.77
C ILE A 68 -8.46 3.31 -3.41
N PHE A 69 -9.08 2.47 -4.23
CA PHE A 69 -10.40 1.91 -3.93
C PHE A 69 -10.38 1.11 -2.61
N THR A 70 -9.39 0.24 -2.41
CA THR A 70 -9.25 -0.56 -1.19
C THR A 70 -9.01 0.34 0.03
N GLU A 71 -8.19 1.38 -0.08
CA GLU A 71 -7.99 2.39 0.97
C GLU A 71 -9.28 3.13 1.32
N MET A 72 -10.01 3.60 0.31
CA MET A 72 -11.31 4.25 0.50
C MET A 72 -12.32 3.31 1.15
N GLN A 73 -12.34 2.04 0.76
CA GLN A 73 -13.22 1.04 1.37
C GLN A 73 -12.87 0.85 2.85
N VAL A 74 -11.59 0.74 3.20
CA VAL A 74 -11.14 0.64 4.60
C VAL A 74 -11.51 1.89 5.40
N ALA A 75 -11.28 3.08 4.84
CA ALA A 75 -11.61 4.37 5.46
C ALA A 75 -13.12 4.53 5.70
N PHE A 76 -13.93 4.31 4.65
CA PHE A 76 -15.38 4.47 4.69
C PHE A 76 -16.01 3.52 5.70
N ARG A 77 -15.51 2.28 5.77
CA ARG A 77 -16.04 1.29 6.71
C ARG A 77 -15.66 1.60 8.14
N PHE A 78 -14.46 2.11 8.39
CA PHE A 78 -14.09 2.60 9.71
C PHE A 78 -14.99 3.77 10.14
N TYR A 79 -15.16 4.77 9.27
CA TYR A 79 -16.06 5.90 9.50
C TYR A 79 -17.49 5.46 9.79
N ARG A 80 -18.09 4.70 8.86
CA ARG A 80 -19.51 4.31 8.93
C ARG A 80 -19.79 3.47 10.16
N SER A 81 -18.95 2.48 10.46
CA SER A 81 -19.21 1.55 11.57
C SER A 81 -18.97 2.13 12.96
N LEU A 82 -18.20 3.21 13.13
CA LEU A 82 -17.84 3.74 14.46
C LEU A 82 -18.29 5.18 14.71
N PHE A 83 -18.48 5.98 13.66
CA PHE A 83 -18.75 7.43 13.76
C PHE A 83 -20.02 7.88 13.04
N SER A 84 -20.77 6.96 12.40
CA SER A 84 -22.08 7.24 11.83
C SER A 84 -23.23 6.74 12.72
N LYS A 85 -24.47 6.79 12.22
CA LYS A 85 -25.65 6.22 12.90
C LYS A 85 -25.47 4.72 13.24
N GLU A 86 -24.77 3.97 12.39
CA GLU A 86 -24.42 2.57 12.67
C GLU A 86 -23.44 2.44 13.84
N GLY A 87 -22.61 3.46 14.06
CA GLY A 87 -21.71 3.57 15.20
C GLY A 87 -22.44 3.52 16.53
N TYR A 88 -23.64 4.11 16.64
CA TYR A 88 -24.42 4.04 17.87
C TYR A 88 -24.65 2.60 18.33
N LEU A 89 -25.00 1.70 17.41
CA LEU A 89 -25.17 0.28 17.70
C LEU A 89 -23.83 -0.43 18.00
N SER A 90 -22.75 -0.02 17.34
CA SER A 90 -21.41 -0.57 17.64
C SER A 90 -20.99 -0.29 19.08
N TRP A 91 -21.32 0.88 19.62
CA TRP A 91 -20.96 1.29 20.98
C TRP A 91 -21.87 0.73 22.08
N THR A 92 -23.00 0.12 21.75
CA THR A 92 -23.84 -0.59 22.74
C THR A 92 -23.41 -2.04 22.95
N LEU A 93 -22.51 -2.57 22.12
CA LEU A 93 -21.95 -3.90 22.31
C LEU A 93 -21.10 -3.94 23.60
N PRO A 94 -21.10 -5.05 24.35
CA PRO A 94 -20.28 -5.20 25.56
C PRO A 94 -18.81 -5.45 25.20
N VAL A 95 -18.21 -4.52 24.47
CA VAL A 95 -16.86 -4.57 23.91
C VAL A 95 -16.15 -3.25 24.24
N SER A 96 -14.87 -3.33 24.58
CA SER A 96 -14.08 -2.14 24.93
C SER A 96 -13.66 -1.33 23.69
N GLY A 97 -13.45 -0.02 23.83
CA GLY A 97 -12.94 0.84 22.75
C GLY A 97 -11.66 0.33 22.05
N PRO A 98 -10.62 -0.14 22.78
CA PRO A 98 -9.46 -0.78 22.18
C PRO A 98 -9.80 -2.01 21.33
N GLN A 99 -10.75 -2.83 21.76
CA GLN A 99 -11.19 -4.01 20.99
C GLN A 99 -11.89 -3.60 19.69
N HIS A 100 -12.66 -2.51 19.67
CA HIS A 100 -13.20 -1.95 18.42
C HIS A 100 -12.08 -1.50 17.47
N LEU A 101 -11.10 -0.76 17.98
CA LEU A 101 -9.99 -0.26 17.17
C LEU A 101 -9.13 -1.41 16.62
N TRP A 102 -8.74 -2.38 17.45
CA TRP A 102 -7.96 -3.54 17.01
C TRP A 102 -8.73 -4.44 16.04
N ALA A 103 -10.04 -4.62 16.23
CA ALA A 103 -10.86 -5.36 15.26
C ALA A 103 -10.79 -4.71 13.87
N LYS A 104 -10.80 -3.37 13.82
CA LYS A 104 -10.70 -2.60 12.58
C LYS A 104 -9.30 -2.65 11.98
N ILE A 105 -8.26 -2.49 12.79
CA ILE A 105 -6.88 -2.55 12.29
C ILE A 105 -6.63 -3.92 11.65
N ILE A 106 -7.06 -5.00 12.30
CA ILE A 106 -6.88 -6.36 11.77
C ILE A 106 -7.72 -6.59 10.50
N SER A 107 -9.00 -6.19 10.48
CA SER A 107 -9.83 -6.38 9.29
C SER A 107 -9.36 -5.52 8.11
N GLY A 108 -8.97 -4.27 8.36
CA GLY A 108 -8.40 -3.38 7.36
C GLY A 108 -7.08 -3.92 6.81
N TYR A 109 -6.19 -4.39 7.68
CA TYR A 109 -4.93 -5.00 7.28
C TYR A 109 -5.13 -6.25 6.43
N ILE A 110 -6.08 -7.12 6.77
CA ILE A 110 -6.38 -8.31 5.97
C ILE A 110 -6.82 -7.93 4.55
N LEU A 111 -7.62 -6.87 4.40
CA LEU A 111 -8.03 -6.37 3.07
C LEU A 111 -6.84 -5.80 2.29
N MET A 112 -5.98 -5.01 2.94
CA MET A 112 -4.76 -4.46 2.33
C MET A 112 -3.77 -5.54 1.91
N ALA A 113 -3.55 -6.53 2.77
CA ALA A 113 -2.68 -7.66 2.47
C ALA A 113 -3.23 -8.50 1.31
N ALA A 114 -4.54 -8.75 1.29
CA ALA A 114 -5.19 -9.46 0.19
C ALA A 114 -5.08 -8.69 -1.14
N ASP A 115 -5.28 -7.36 -1.11
CA ASP A 115 -5.16 -6.47 -2.27
C ASP A 115 -3.74 -6.54 -2.86
N LEU A 116 -2.72 -6.37 -2.00
CA LEU A 116 -1.32 -6.48 -2.40
C LEU A 116 -0.96 -7.86 -2.96
N ILE A 117 -1.44 -8.95 -2.34
CA ILE A 117 -1.19 -10.32 -2.81
C ILE A 117 -1.81 -10.53 -4.20
N ILE A 118 -3.04 -10.04 -4.41
CA ILE A 118 -3.73 -10.21 -5.70
C ILE A 118 -3.06 -9.37 -6.79
N ILE A 119 -2.63 -8.14 -6.47
CA ILE A 119 -1.86 -7.29 -7.39
C ILE A 119 -0.53 -7.95 -7.74
N ALA A 120 0.20 -8.48 -6.75
CA ALA A 120 1.43 -9.21 -6.99
C ALA A 120 1.20 -10.43 -7.89
N ALA A 121 0.12 -11.19 -7.67
CA ALA A 121 -0.26 -12.31 -8.53
C ALA A 121 -0.56 -11.86 -9.97
N GLY A 122 -1.28 -10.75 -10.17
CA GLY A 122 -1.54 -10.18 -11.50
C GLY A 122 -0.27 -9.76 -12.23
N ILE A 123 0.68 -9.12 -11.53
CA ILE A 123 1.99 -8.76 -12.09
C ILE A 123 2.79 -10.02 -12.45
N LEU A 124 2.83 -11.02 -11.56
CA LEU A 124 3.54 -12.28 -11.83
C LEU A 124 2.95 -13.01 -13.04
N LEU A 125 1.62 -13.01 -13.21
CA LEU A 125 0.96 -13.56 -14.40
C LEU A 125 1.46 -12.90 -15.69
N LEU A 126 1.70 -11.59 -15.67
CA LEU A 126 2.20 -10.86 -16.84
C LEU A 126 3.69 -11.12 -17.12
N VAL A 127 4.51 -11.36 -16.10
CA VAL A 127 5.98 -11.42 -16.23
C VAL A 127 6.53 -12.85 -16.36
N THR A 128 5.81 -13.89 -15.95
CA THR A 128 6.30 -15.30 -15.93
C THR A 128 6.30 -15.99 -17.31
N GLY A 129 6.10 -15.24 -18.37
CA GLY A 129 6.07 -15.74 -19.74
C GLY A 129 7.40 -16.18 -20.32
N ASN A 130 7.44 -17.24 -21.12
CA ASN A 130 8.68 -17.67 -21.81
C ASN A 130 9.36 -16.54 -22.59
N ASN A 131 8.59 -15.70 -23.30
CA ASN A 131 9.15 -14.56 -24.03
C ASN A 131 9.78 -13.51 -23.09
N VAL A 132 9.14 -13.21 -21.96
CA VAL A 132 9.62 -12.23 -20.97
C VAL A 132 10.78 -12.79 -20.16
N THR A 133 10.72 -14.04 -19.72
CA THR A 133 11.79 -14.68 -18.93
C THR A 133 13.04 -14.90 -19.77
N THR A 134 12.89 -15.25 -21.06
CA THR A 134 14.03 -15.32 -21.99
C THR A 134 14.65 -13.94 -22.20
N ALA A 135 13.83 -12.91 -22.44
CA ALA A 135 14.32 -11.54 -22.55
C ALA A 135 15.04 -11.07 -21.28
N TYR A 136 14.51 -11.41 -20.10
CA TYR A 136 15.15 -11.11 -18.83
C TYR A 136 16.51 -11.81 -18.67
N SER A 137 16.63 -13.08 -19.06
CA SER A 137 17.90 -13.82 -18.96
C SER A 137 19.03 -13.22 -19.81
N MET A 138 18.70 -12.44 -20.84
CA MET A 138 19.70 -11.74 -21.66
C MET A 138 20.33 -10.55 -20.94
N VAL A 139 19.66 -9.98 -19.93
CA VAL A 139 20.07 -8.74 -19.23
C VAL A 139 20.21 -8.97 -17.72
N SER A 140 19.96 -10.19 -17.23
CA SER A 140 19.89 -10.47 -15.78
C SER A 140 21.21 -10.23 -15.06
N ASP A 141 22.34 -10.49 -15.73
CA ASP A 141 23.68 -10.34 -15.15
C ASP A 141 24.01 -8.85 -14.99
N ASP A 142 23.76 -8.05 -16.03
CA ASP A 142 23.95 -6.59 -15.98
C ASP A 142 23.05 -5.97 -14.89
N LEU A 143 21.78 -6.37 -14.82
CA LEU A 143 20.85 -5.88 -13.81
C LEU A 143 21.27 -6.27 -12.39
N THR A 144 21.80 -7.48 -12.21
CA THR A 144 22.30 -7.94 -10.91
C THR A 144 23.58 -7.20 -10.52
N ASN A 145 24.46 -6.91 -11.48
CA ASN A 145 25.68 -6.13 -11.27
C ASN A 145 25.38 -4.68 -10.91
N GLU A 146 24.34 -4.06 -11.51
CA GLU A 146 23.93 -2.70 -11.19
C GLU A 146 23.22 -2.62 -9.83
N LEU A 147 22.27 -3.53 -9.56
CA LEU A 147 21.48 -3.52 -8.32
C LEU A 147 22.22 -4.11 -7.11
N GLY A 148 23.24 -4.95 -7.34
CA GLY A 148 23.88 -5.77 -6.30
C GLY A 148 23.03 -6.93 -5.79
N LEU A 149 21.84 -7.14 -6.37
CA LEU A 149 20.84 -8.14 -5.98
C LEU A 149 20.10 -8.60 -7.24
N SER A 150 19.64 -9.85 -7.26
CA SER A 150 18.76 -10.31 -8.33
C SER A 150 17.42 -9.56 -8.30
N ILE A 151 16.80 -9.33 -9.47
CA ILE A 151 15.49 -8.65 -9.54
C ILE A 151 14.42 -9.42 -8.75
N GLY A 152 14.45 -10.75 -8.77
CA GLY A 152 13.53 -11.58 -7.99
C GLY A 152 13.67 -11.36 -6.49
N THR A 153 14.91 -11.30 -5.98
CA THR A 153 15.19 -11.00 -4.57
C THR A 153 14.74 -9.59 -4.20
N PHE A 154 15.07 -8.60 -5.04
CA PHE A 154 14.65 -7.22 -4.83
C PHE A 154 13.13 -7.07 -4.80
N ALA A 155 12.43 -7.69 -5.75
CA ALA A 155 10.96 -7.70 -5.80
C ALA A 155 10.35 -8.36 -4.56
N LEU A 156 10.93 -9.46 -4.06
CA LEU A 156 10.48 -10.12 -2.84
C LEU A 156 10.67 -9.23 -1.61
N ILE A 157 11.82 -8.57 -1.49
CA ILE A 157 12.10 -7.63 -0.39
C ILE A 157 11.07 -6.50 -0.40
N LEU A 158 10.83 -5.88 -1.57
CA LEU A 158 9.82 -4.83 -1.72
C LEU A 158 8.42 -5.33 -1.36
N PHE A 159 8.05 -6.54 -1.81
CA PHE A 159 6.74 -7.13 -1.49
C PHE A 159 6.56 -7.32 0.02
N VAL A 160 7.57 -7.84 0.72
CA VAL A 160 7.54 -8.01 2.18
C VAL A 160 7.44 -6.65 2.89
N ILE A 161 8.19 -5.63 2.44
CA ILE A 161 8.12 -4.29 3.00
C ILE A 161 6.73 -3.68 2.80
N CYS A 162 6.14 -3.82 1.61
CA CYS A 162 4.79 -3.37 1.33
C CYS A 162 3.77 -4.05 2.25
N LEU A 163 3.88 -5.38 2.46
CA LEU A 163 3.05 -6.09 3.42
C LEU A 163 3.19 -5.52 4.83
N VAL A 164 4.41 -5.32 5.32
CA VAL A 164 4.65 -4.75 6.65
C VAL A 164 4.13 -3.30 6.75
N SER A 165 4.27 -2.50 5.69
CA SER A 165 3.75 -1.13 5.67
C SER A 165 2.22 -1.05 5.64
N GLY A 166 1.53 -2.12 5.23
CA GLY A 166 0.07 -2.17 5.14
C GLY A 166 -0.65 -1.94 6.47
N ILE A 167 -0.05 -2.33 7.62
CA ILE A 167 -0.64 -1.99 8.92
C ILE A 167 -0.47 -0.51 9.25
N CYS A 168 0.65 0.09 8.84
CA CYS A 168 0.94 1.50 9.05
C CYS A 168 -0.03 2.38 8.24
N SER A 169 -0.30 2.01 6.98
CA SER A 169 -1.28 2.73 6.14
C SER A 169 -2.69 2.69 6.72
N VAL A 170 -3.14 1.54 7.23
CA VAL A 170 -4.45 1.39 7.89
C VAL A 170 -4.56 2.29 9.11
N VAL A 171 -3.53 2.32 9.96
CA VAL A 171 -3.52 3.18 11.16
C VAL A 171 -3.54 4.66 10.77
N MET A 172 -2.81 5.05 9.73
CA MET A 172 -2.79 6.42 9.22
C MET A 172 -4.15 6.85 8.65
N ILE A 173 -4.83 5.97 7.91
CA ILE A 173 -6.19 6.20 7.43
C ILE A 173 -7.13 6.43 8.62
N TYR A 174 -7.06 5.58 9.65
CA TYR A 174 -7.93 5.68 10.82
C TYR A 174 -7.66 6.92 11.65
N PHE A 175 -6.39 7.29 11.82
CA PHE A 175 -5.99 8.55 12.43
C PHE A 175 -6.60 9.73 11.67
N SER A 176 -6.49 9.75 10.35
CA SER A 176 -7.05 10.81 9.51
C SER A 176 -8.57 10.90 9.65
N VAL A 177 -9.28 9.77 9.62
CA VAL A 177 -10.73 9.71 9.84
C VAL A 177 -11.12 10.21 11.24
N ALA A 178 -10.35 9.82 12.28
CA ALA A 178 -10.60 10.23 13.66
C ALA A 178 -10.37 11.74 13.85
N VAL A 179 -9.30 12.29 13.28
CA VAL A 179 -9.05 13.75 13.26
C VAL A 179 -10.18 14.49 12.54
N GLY A 180 -10.67 13.95 11.42
CA GLY A 180 -11.82 14.51 10.71
C GLY A 180 -13.07 14.66 11.59
N GLN A 181 -13.31 13.74 12.53
CA GLN A 181 -14.45 13.83 13.44
C GLN A 181 -14.42 15.03 14.38
N LEU A 182 -13.26 15.65 14.58
CA LEU A 182 -13.12 16.85 15.40
C LEU A 182 -13.73 18.09 14.71
N PHE A 183 -14.10 18.00 13.44
CA PHE A 183 -14.72 19.08 12.65
C PHE A 183 -16.19 18.73 12.33
N PRO A 184 -17.17 19.13 13.18
CA PRO A 184 -18.54 18.63 13.11
C PRO A 184 -19.24 18.87 11.76
N SER A 185 -19.00 20.02 11.13
CA SER A 185 -19.65 20.42 9.87
C SER A 185 -19.01 19.81 8.62
N HIS A 186 -17.74 19.39 8.69
CA HIS A 186 -16.96 18.98 7.52
C HIS A 186 -16.12 17.73 7.78
N ARG A 187 -16.70 16.74 8.48
CA ARG A 187 -15.99 15.54 8.96
C ARG A 187 -15.19 14.82 7.88
N VAL A 188 -15.74 14.72 6.67
CA VAL A 188 -15.08 14.07 5.51
C VAL A 188 -13.93 14.92 4.96
N LEU A 189 -14.14 16.22 4.74
CA LEU A 189 -13.08 17.12 4.27
C LEU A 189 -11.95 17.24 5.29
N GLY A 190 -12.27 17.27 6.58
CA GLY A 190 -11.29 17.25 7.67
C GLY A 190 -10.44 15.99 7.66
N ALA A 191 -11.02 14.82 7.36
CA ALA A 191 -10.27 13.57 7.22
C ALA A 191 -9.34 13.57 6.00
N ILE A 192 -9.83 14.07 4.86
CA ILE A 192 -9.02 14.22 3.64
C ILE A 192 -7.83 15.16 3.90
N ALA A 193 -8.10 16.34 4.48
CA ALA A 193 -7.06 17.31 4.83
C ALA A 193 -6.05 16.72 5.83
N ALA A 194 -6.51 16.01 6.86
CA ALA A 194 -5.64 15.34 7.83
C ALA A 194 -4.73 14.31 7.16
N TYR A 195 -5.24 13.52 6.22
CA TYR A 195 -4.43 12.55 5.47
C TYR A 195 -3.33 13.27 4.68
N PHE A 196 -3.68 14.28 3.87
CA PHE A 196 -2.69 15.02 3.07
C PHE A 196 -1.64 15.73 3.92
N ILE A 197 -2.04 16.40 5.00
CA ILE A 197 -1.12 17.08 5.92
C ILE A 197 -0.17 16.07 6.55
N THR A 198 -0.71 14.96 7.07
CA THR A 198 0.10 13.92 7.71
C THR A 198 1.05 13.27 6.72
N SER A 199 0.61 12.95 5.50
CA SER A 199 1.47 12.44 4.43
C SER A 199 2.59 13.41 4.08
N THR A 200 2.28 14.70 3.99
CA THR A 200 3.28 15.74 3.68
C THR A 200 4.32 15.84 4.79
N VAL A 201 3.90 15.86 6.05
CA VAL A 201 4.80 15.87 7.21
C VAL A 201 5.70 14.63 7.20
N MET A 202 5.13 13.45 6.92
CA MET A 202 5.90 12.21 6.82
C MET A 202 6.95 12.26 5.70
N GLN A 203 6.61 12.82 4.54
CA GLN A 203 7.57 12.98 3.44
C GLN A 203 8.68 13.96 3.79
N VAL A 204 8.36 15.12 4.38
CA VAL A 204 9.35 16.11 4.82
C VAL A 204 10.29 15.50 5.87
N LEU A 205 9.76 14.77 6.86
CA LEU A 205 10.56 14.06 7.86
C LEU A 205 11.46 13.01 7.20
N SER A 206 10.95 12.24 6.25
CA SER A 206 11.74 11.24 5.51
C SER A 206 12.94 11.89 4.81
N VAL A 207 12.72 13.01 4.11
CA VAL A 207 13.80 13.76 3.45
C VAL A 207 14.84 14.28 4.45
N ILE A 208 14.40 14.86 5.57
CA ILE A 208 15.30 15.34 6.62
C ILE A 208 16.15 14.19 7.18
N LEU A 209 15.55 13.03 7.46
CA LEU A 209 16.30 11.87 7.95
C LEU A 209 17.29 11.36 6.90
N MET A 210 16.94 11.37 5.62
CA MET A 210 17.87 11.01 4.54
C MET A 210 19.10 11.92 4.54
N PHE A 211 18.94 13.23 4.75
CA PHE A 211 20.07 14.15 4.91
C PHE A 211 20.91 13.83 6.15
N LEU A 212 20.28 13.64 7.31
CA LEU A 212 20.98 13.39 8.58
C LEU A 212 21.77 12.08 8.59
N PHE A 213 21.26 11.04 7.94
CA PHE A 213 21.90 9.73 7.86
C PHE A 213 22.82 9.58 6.63
N GLY A 214 23.01 10.65 5.83
CA GLY A 214 23.88 10.61 4.65
C GLY A 214 23.35 9.73 3.51
N CYS A 215 22.04 9.44 3.51
CA CYS A 215 21.34 8.68 2.48
C CYS A 215 20.66 9.57 1.42
N PHE A 216 20.95 10.88 1.41
CA PHE A 216 20.37 11.78 0.41
C PHE A 216 21.04 11.60 -0.95
N PRO A 217 20.27 11.43 -2.06
CA PRO A 217 20.83 11.26 -3.39
C PRO A 217 21.78 12.42 -3.75
N GLY A 218 23.04 12.11 -4.05
CA GLY A 218 24.07 13.08 -4.44
C GLY A 218 24.93 13.65 -3.31
N TYR A 219 24.64 13.34 -2.03
CA TYR A 219 25.50 13.77 -0.91
C TYR A 219 26.77 12.91 -0.77
N MET A 220 26.70 11.66 -1.22
CA MET A 220 27.83 10.75 -1.26
C MET A 220 28.20 10.48 -2.71
N THR A 221 29.46 10.70 -3.09
CA THR A 221 30.08 10.24 -4.34
C THR A 221 30.26 8.71 -4.33
N TYR A 222 29.22 7.97 -3.99
CA TYR A 222 29.20 6.53 -4.24
C TYR A 222 28.88 6.34 -5.72
N THR A 223 29.82 5.75 -6.46
CA THR A 223 29.47 5.00 -7.67
C THR A 223 28.57 3.86 -7.20
N LEU A 224 27.25 4.09 -7.19
CA LEU A 224 26.25 3.12 -6.74
C LEU A 224 26.13 2.00 -7.78
N GLN A 225 27.11 1.12 -7.80
CA GLN A 225 27.10 -0.11 -8.58
C GLN A 225 27.32 -1.30 -7.65
N GLY A 226 26.60 -2.39 -7.91
CA GLY A 226 26.74 -3.64 -7.18
C GLY A 226 26.41 -3.53 -5.71
N SER A 227 27.26 -4.11 -4.87
CA SER A 227 27.05 -4.19 -3.41
C SER A 227 26.81 -2.83 -2.73
N ALA A 228 27.45 -1.76 -3.21
CA ALA A 228 27.25 -0.41 -2.68
C ALA A 228 25.82 0.12 -2.91
N MET A 229 25.19 -0.25 -4.03
CA MET A 229 23.80 0.10 -4.33
C MET A 229 22.83 -0.67 -3.44
N ALA A 230 23.05 -1.98 -3.27
CA ALA A 230 22.27 -2.80 -2.35
C ALA A 230 22.33 -2.26 -0.91
N ASP A 231 23.53 -1.93 -0.42
CA ASP A 231 23.73 -1.36 0.92
C ASP A 231 23.01 -0.03 1.10
N TYR A 232 23.04 0.83 0.08
CA TYR A 232 22.28 2.08 0.07
C TYR A 232 20.78 1.83 0.17
N LEU A 233 20.24 0.91 -0.64
CA LEU A 233 18.82 0.56 -0.63
C LEU A 233 18.39 0.01 0.74
N PHE A 234 19.19 -0.88 1.35
CA PHE A 234 18.90 -1.41 2.68
C PHE A 234 18.93 -0.34 3.77
N ARG A 235 19.88 0.59 3.73
CA ARG A 235 19.93 1.72 4.68
C ARG A 235 18.71 2.63 4.53
N LEU A 236 18.32 2.94 3.29
CA LEU A 236 17.13 3.74 2.98
C LEU A 236 15.85 3.07 3.55
N ILE A 237 15.72 1.77 3.31
CA ILE A 237 14.61 0.95 3.83
C ILE A 237 14.61 0.95 5.37
N ALA A 238 15.77 0.78 6.01
CA ALA A 238 15.86 0.75 7.47
C ALA A 238 15.42 2.09 8.11
N VAL A 239 15.90 3.22 7.59
CA VAL A 239 15.53 4.56 8.09
C VAL A 239 14.04 4.82 7.92
N SER A 240 13.49 4.50 6.75
CA SER A 240 12.05 4.68 6.48
C SER A 240 11.18 3.79 7.36
N LEU A 241 11.60 2.54 7.62
CA LEU A 241 10.88 1.61 8.49
C LEU A 241 10.82 2.09 9.94
N VAL A 242 11.93 2.62 10.47
CA VAL A 242 11.96 3.19 11.83
C VAL A 242 11.00 4.39 11.94
N LEU A 243 11.02 5.30 10.96
CA LEU A 243 10.12 6.45 10.93
C LEU A 243 8.64 6.00 10.86
N MET A 244 8.34 5.00 10.01
CA MET A 244 7.00 4.43 9.90
C MET A 244 6.51 3.84 11.22
N LEU A 245 7.36 3.11 11.96
CA LEU A 245 6.96 2.52 13.24
C LEU A 245 6.68 3.58 14.30
N ILE A 246 7.56 4.57 14.46
CA ILE A 246 7.40 5.66 15.45
C ILE A 246 6.09 6.42 15.20
N THR A 247 5.85 6.78 13.95
CA THR A 247 4.67 7.57 13.57
C THR A 247 3.37 6.75 13.65
N THR A 248 3.41 5.46 13.31
CA THR A 248 2.28 4.54 13.49
C THR A 248 1.89 4.43 14.98
N ILE A 249 2.87 4.32 15.89
CA ILE A 249 2.59 4.30 17.33
C ILE A 249 1.94 5.61 17.79
N ALA A 250 2.47 6.75 17.36
CA ALA A 250 1.91 8.06 17.69
C ALA A 250 0.47 8.23 17.16
N GLN A 251 0.22 7.85 15.90
CA GLN A 251 -1.09 7.89 15.27
C GLN A 251 -2.09 6.95 15.94
N TYR A 252 -1.65 5.75 16.35
CA TYR A 252 -2.49 4.81 17.10
C TYR A 252 -2.92 5.41 18.45
N ILE A 253 -1.98 5.96 19.21
CA ILE A 253 -2.27 6.59 20.51
C ILE A 253 -3.24 7.76 20.34
N ALA A 254 -3.01 8.62 19.34
CA ALA A 254 -3.89 9.75 19.05
C ALA A 254 -5.30 9.30 18.65
N THR A 255 -5.41 8.28 17.77
CA THR A 255 -6.70 7.70 17.36
C THR A 255 -7.45 7.14 18.57
N HIS A 256 -6.76 6.38 19.42
CA HIS A 256 -7.36 5.82 20.63
C HIS A 256 -7.84 6.91 21.59
N TYR A 257 -7.06 7.97 21.77
CA TYR A 257 -7.44 9.12 22.60
C TYR A 257 -8.71 9.83 22.07
N ILE A 258 -8.76 10.11 20.76
CA ILE A 258 -9.93 10.75 20.12
C ILE A 258 -11.17 9.86 20.30
N MET A 259 -11.05 8.56 20.05
CA MET A 259 -12.14 7.60 20.27
C MET A 259 -12.58 7.54 21.75
N LYS A 260 -11.68 7.74 22.71
CA LYS A 260 -12.06 7.67 24.13
C LYS A 260 -12.73 8.95 24.65
N LYS A 261 -12.34 10.12 24.12
CA LYS A 261 -12.68 11.42 24.74
C LYS A 261 -13.54 12.34 23.88
N LYS A 262 -13.65 12.10 22.58
CA LYS A 262 -14.22 13.05 21.61
C LYS A 262 -15.24 12.43 20.64
N ILE A 263 -15.78 11.25 20.96
CA ILE A 263 -16.85 10.67 20.15
C ILE A 263 -18.10 11.54 20.26
N ASN A 264 -18.45 12.20 19.16
CA ASN A 264 -19.72 12.89 19.01
C ASN A 264 -20.58 12.17 17.95
N LEU A 265 -21.43 11.27 18.43
CA LEU A 265 -22.37 10.50 17.60
C LEU A 265 -23.73 11.21 17.42
N LEU A 266 -23.89 12.39 18.01
CA LEU A 266 -25.03 13.28 17.85
C LEU A 266 -24.71 14.42 16.87
#